data_AF-A0ABD6QR01-F1
#
_entry.id   AF-A0ABD6QR01-F1
#
_cell.length_a   1.000
_cell.length_b   1.000
_cell.length_c   1.000
_cell.angle_alpha   90.00
_cell.angle_beta   90.00
_cell.angle_gamma   90.00
#
_symmetry.space_group_name_H-M   'P 1'
#
loop_
_entity.id
_entity.type
_entity.pdbx_description
1 polymer ?
#
loop_
_entity_poly.entity_id
_entity_poly.type
_entity_poly.pdbx_seq_one_letter_code
_entity_poly.pdbx_strand_id
1 'polypeptide(L)' 'MDQWQTAFAAVGDWAEGGTGAMPCPSCGSVNGLNGWDWKPAWGFGLLTMEVWNWHPLTPEFIAEVSRFLGHRVVYTSFKL' A
#
# COMPACT_ATOMS: atom_id res chain seq x y z
N MET A 1 22.41 2.21 3.69
CA MET A 1 21.07 1.73 4.04
C MET A 1 20.63 0.79 2.93
N ASP A 2 20.05 -0.36 3.25
CA ASP A 2 19.54 -1.25 2.22
C ASP A 2 18.37 -0.55 1.49
N GLN A 3 18.38 -0.55 0.15
CA GLN A 3 17.34 0.10 -0.66
C GLN A 3 15.94 -0.39 -0.29
N TRP A 4 15.84 -1.65 0.15
CA TRP A 4 14.58 -2.24 0.59
C TRP A 4 14.11 -1.67 1.92
N GLN A 5 15.01 -1.38 2.85
CA GLN A 5 14.63 -0.72 4.09
C GLN A 5 14.08 0.69 3.84
N THR A 6 14.72 1.44 2.92
CA THR A 6 14.22 2.77 2.51
C THR A 6 12.85 2.65 1.84
N ALA A 7 12.68 1.67 0.95
CA ALA A 7 11.39 1.42 0.30
C ALA A 7 10.28 1.10 1.31
N PHE A 8 10.52 0.21 2.28
CA PHE A 8 9.50 -0.14 3.28
C PHE A 8 9.17 1.04 4.21
N ALA A 9 10.16 1.87 4.55
CA ALA A 9 9.92 3.09 5.31
C ALA A 9 9.05 4.09 4.52
N ALA A 10 9.34 4.27 3.23
CA ALA A 10 8.54 5.13 2.35
C ALA A 10 7.10 4.62 2.16
N VAL A 11 6.91 3.30 2.08
CA VAL A 11 5.56 2.69 2.05
C VAL A 11 4.80 2.98 3.34
N GLY A 12 5.46 2.89 4.50
CA GLY A 12 4.86 3.23 5.79
C GLY A 12 4.44 4.69 5.88
N ASP A 13 5.36 5.62 5.56
CA ASP A 13 5.06 7.06 5.52
C ASP A 13 3.89 7.38 4.59
N TRP A 14 3.89 6.81 3.39
CA TRP A 14 2.80 6.99 2.43
C TRP A 14 1.46 6.43 2.93
N ALA A 15 1.48 5.27 3.62
CA ALA A 15 0.28 4.68 4.19
C ALA A 15 -0.32 5.51 5.33
N GLU A 16 0.49 6.30 6.03
CA GLU A 16 0.08 7.24 7.07
C GLU A 16 -0.37 8.60 6.52
N GLY A 17 -0.39 8.77 5.19
CA GLY A 17 -0.81 10.00 4.51
C GLY A 17 0.36 10.91 4.08
N GLY A 18 1.60 10.44 4.28
CA GLY A 18 2.81 11.07 3.76
C GLY A 18 3.00 10.88 2.26
N THR A 19 4.11 11.41 1.73
CA THR A 19 4.41 11.31 0.29
C THR A 19 5.16 10.02 -0.09
N GLY A 20 5.69 9.31 0.91
CA GLY A 20 6.58 8.17 0.72
C GLY A 20 7.83 8.55 -0.05
N ALA A 21 8.61 9.48 0.50
CA ALA A 21 9.78 10.04 -0.17
C ALA A 21 10.86 8.97 -0.43
N MET A 22 11.23 8.83 -1.70
CA MET A 22 12.24 7.89 -2.19
C MET A 22 13.41 8.65 -2.84
N PRO A 23 14.61 8.63 -2.25
CA PRO A 23 15.80 9.23 -2.85
C PRO A 23 16.39 8.32 -3.94
N CYS A 24 16.75 8.91 -5.07
CA CYS A 24 17.37 8.17 -6.15
C CYS A 24 18.82 7.80 -5.84
N PRO A 25 19.18 6.50 -5.88
CA PRO A 25 20.56 6.09 -5.57
C PRO A 25 21.57 6.59 -6.61
N SER A 26 21.12 6.94 -7.83
CA SER A 26 21.99 7.43 -8.89
C SER A 26 22.21 8.95 -8.89
N CYS A 27 21.21 9.75 -8.51
CA CYS A 27 21.27 11.21 -8.66
C CYS A 27 20.83 11.99 -7.40
N GLY A 28 20.35 11.30 -6.36
CA GLY A 28 19.89 11.92 -5.12
C GLY A 28 18.54 12.64 -5.19
N SER A 29 17.93 12.75 -6.38
CA SER A 29 16.60 13.35 -6.53
C SER A 29 15.55 12.57 -5.73
N VAL A 30 14.64 13.27 -5.07
CA VAL A 30 13.59 12.67 -4.24
C VAL A 30 12.27 12.66 -5.02
N ASN A 31 11.66 11.50 -5.14
CA ASN A 31 10.32 11.33 -5.69
C ASN A 31 9.38 10.78 -4.62
N GLY A 32 8.07 11.06 -4.73
CA GLY A 32 7.07 10.35 -3.93
C GLY A 32 6.90 8.90 -4.39
N LEU A 33 6.33 8.06 -3.53
CA LEU A 33 6.19 6.61 -3.75
C LEU A 33 5.51 6.27 -5.08
N ASN A 34 4.45 7.00 -5.43
CA ASN A 34 3.68 6.81 -6.66
C ASN A 34 4.38 7.34 -7.92
N GLY A 35 5.34 8.25 -7.77
CA GLY A 35 6.12 8.81 -8.89
C GLY A 35 7.40 8.03 -9.17
N TRP A 36 7.68 6.98 -8.39
CA TRP A 36 8.89 6.18 -8.51
C TRP A 36 8.73 5.11 -9.61
N ASP A 37 9.74 4.95 -10.47
CA ASP A 37 9.77 3.92 -11.52
C ASP A 37 10.17 2.55 -10.93
N TRP A 38 9.18 1.85 -10.36
CA TRP A 38 9.38 0.54 -9.73
C TRP A 38 9.72 -0.55 -10.76
N LYS A 39 10.67 -1.42 -10.41
CA LYS A 39 11.00 -2.62 -11.19
C LYS A 39 10.97 -3.86 -10.30
N PRO A 40 10.04 -4.82 -10.54
CA PRO A 40 8.99 -4.79 -11.58
C PRO A 40 7.95 -3.69 -11.36
N ALA A 41 7.12 -3.39 -12.37
CA ALA A 41 6.14 -2.29 -12.31
C ALA A 41 5.10 -2.52 -11.21
N TRP A 42 5.01 -1.59 -10.25
CA TRP A 42 4.10 -1.66 -9.11
C TRP A 42 3.16 -0.45 -9.13
N GLY A 43 1.92 -0.66 -8.69
CA GLY A 43 0.95 0.40 -8.42
C GLY A 43 0.58 0.39 -6.94
N PHE A 44 0.58 1.56 -6.31
CA PHE A 44 0.21 1.71 -4.90
C PHE A 44 -1.14 2.41 -4.81
N GLY A 45 -2.07 1.80 -4.10
CA GLY A 45 -3.39 2.35 -3.81
C GLY A 45 -3.78 2.00 -2.38
N LEU A 46 -4.17 3.01 -1.61
CA LEU A 46 -4.61 2.84 -0.23
C LEU A 46 -6.10 3.16 -0.20
N LEU A 47 -6.92 2.12 -0.13
CA LEU A 47 -8.35 2.25 0.16
C LEU A 47 -8.56 1.80 1.60
N THR A 48 -8.71 2.76 2.51
CA THR A 48 -9.04 2.49 3.91
C THR A 48 -10.52 2.75 4.15
N MET A 49 -11.14 1.82 4.89
CA MET A 49 -12.43 2.04 5.53
C MET A 49 -12.20 1.87 7.02
N GLU A 50 -12.50 2.91 7.79
CA GLU A 50 -12.51 2.82 9.24
C GLU A 50 -13.89 2.31 9.68
N VAL A 51 -13.91 1.20 10.42
CA VAL A 51 -15.12 0.61 10.98
C VAL A 51 -14.97 0.45 12.49
N TRP A 52 -15.83 1.13 13.24
CA TRP A 52 -15.82 1.13 14.70
C TRP A 52 -16.64 -0.03 15.27
N ASN A 53 -16.14 -0.70 16.32
CA ASN A 53 -16.81 -1.82 17.02
C ASN A 53 -17.29 -2.96 16.09
N TRP A 54 -16.47 -3.29 15.11
CA TRP A 54 -16.85 -4.19 14.04
C TRP A 54 -16.50 -5.66 14.37
N HIS A 55 -17.40 -6.57 14.00
CA HIS A 55 -17.15 -8.02 13.97
C HIS A 55 -16.39 -8.37 12.68
N PRO A 56 -15.70 -9.53 12.59
CA PRO A 56 -15.03 -9.96 11.36
C PRO A 56 -15.87 -9.77 10.10
N LEU A 57 -15.22 -9.44 8.97
CA LEU A 57 -15.93 -9.05 7.75
C LEU A 57 -16.69 -10.28 7.29
N THR A 58 -17.96 -10.10 6.92
CA THR A 58 -18.71 -11.26 6.41
C THR A 58 -18.13 -11.70 5.07
N PRO A 59 -18.17 -13.00 4.75
CA PRO A 59 -17.73 -13.50 3.45
C PRO A 59 -18.39 -12.79 2.27
N GLU A 60 -19.65 -12.38 2.42
CA GLU A 60 -20.43 -11.67 1.40
C GLU A 60 -19.85 -10.28 1.12
N PHE A 61 -19.52 -9.52 2.18
CA PHE A 61 -18.90 -8.21 2.02
C PHE A 61 -17.55 -8.32 1.29
N ILE A 62 -16.71 -9.30 1.67
CA ILE A 62 -15.43 -9.55 1.01
C ILE A 62 -15.64 -9.91 -0.47
N ALA A 63 -16.64 -10.74 -0.78
CA ALA A 63 -16.95 -11.13 -2.15
C ALA A 63 -17.43 -9.95 -3.00
N GLU A 64 -18.26 -9.07 -2.45
CA GLU A 64 -18.77 -7.89 -3.15
C GLU A 64 -17.66 -6.87 -3.43
N VAL A 65 -16.80 -6.59 -2.45
CA VAL A 65 -15.62 -5.72 -2.64
C VAL A 65 -14.68 -6.31 -3.69
N SER A 66 -14.43 -7.62 -3.64
CA SER A 66 -13.59 -8.30 -4.63
C SER A 66 -14.16 -8.16 -6.05
N ARG A 67 -15.49 -8.28 -6.20
CA ARG A 67 -16.18 -8.09 -7.47
C ARG A 67 -16.09 -6.64 -7.97
N PHE A 68 -16.24 -5.67 -7.07
CA PHE A 68 -16.13 -4.25 -7.39
C PHE A 68 -14.73 -3.87 -7.89
N LEU A 69 -13.69 -4.39 -7.25
CA LEU A 69 -12.30 -4.10 -7.59
C LEU A 69 -11.83 -4.77 -8.90
N GLY A 70 -12.47 -5.87 -9.30
CA GLY A 70 -12.20 -6.52 -10.60
C GLY A 70 -10.86 -7.24 -10.71
N HIS A 71 -10.17 -7.50 -9.60
CA HIS A 71 -8.90 -8.22 -9.55
C HIS A 71 -8.80 -9.14 -8.31
N ARG A 72 -7.75 -9.97 -8.23
CA ARG A 72 -7.54 -10.88 -7.09
C ARG A 72 -7.35 -10.09 -5.80
N VAL A 73 -8.25 -10.30 -4.84
CA VAL A 73 -8.14 -9.77 -3.49
C VAL A 73 -7.57 -10.84 -2.55
N VAL A 74 -6.65 -10.44 -1.68
CA VAL A 74 -6.18 -11.25 -0.55
C VAL A 74 -6.72 -10.60 0.72
N TYR A 75 -7.64 -11.28 1.40
CA TYR A 75 -8.15 -10.81 2.68
C TYR A 75 -7.15 -11.18 3.79
N THR A 76 -6.67 -10.17 4.50
CA THR A 76 -5.84 -10.32 5.69
C THR A 76 -6.60 -9.77 6.89
N SER A 77 -6.72 -10.56 7.95
CA SER A 77 -7.30 -10.15 9.23
C SER A 77 -6.31 -10.40 10.35
N PHE A 78 -6.34 -9.55 11.39
CA PHE A 78 -5.40 -9.53 12.51
C PHE A 78 -3.98 -9.07 12.13
N LYS A 79 -3.13 -8.90 13.14
CA LYS A 79 -1.76 -8.38 12.98
C LYS A 79 -0.90 -9.40 12.22
N LEU A 80 -0.27 -8.94 11.12
CA LEU A 80 0.88 -9.61 10.50
C LEU A 80 2.12 -9.44 11.40
#